data_AF-A0A7S4VHP5-F1
#
_entry.id   AF-A0A7S4VHP5-F1
#
_cell.length_a   1.000
_cell.length_b   1.000
_cell.length_c   1.000
_cell.angle_alpha   90.00
_cell.angle_beta   90.00
_cell.angle_gamma   90.00
#
_symmetry.space_group_name_H-M   'P 1'
#
loop_
_entity.id
_entity.type
_entity.pdbx_description
1 polymer ?
#
loop_
_entity_poly.entity_id
_entity_poly.type
_entity_poly.pdbx_seq_one_letter_code
_entity_poly.pdbx_strand_id
1 'polypeptide(L)'
;DCGGGGGGDDGNDEKTNKFDFTTKVNRVCAKVREVMTQAELEGVTTTGQIISSGHFLFPILSTFAKESPPKLEEALTMIKNSAFDQFASGDTAGMNTKRSPLLLEKAQNSIQYLAFLANYELLFDTALGMYDFDLAKAVARNSQMDPKVYLPMLKRWRNLPDAEAKYEVDVRLKRYDSALKNLVQLGQDETESSEVAGSDDAHFEKCLSFINEHKLHKLGLELYEHHAHYKHKIMVALGEQLLSEQKGDVALTVFLAANPSDINGAKRAARMCGDWKSYFAYAAEDDRDEGSGHGTKESRIRAVAESIAEEVCFKGEMKGDMQKKRESIAGAARIYLDYCGDVASAVDMLIKAEMWSEGRRVSRLHSREDLVKMCVDAAVSYGQKCLGDFEDRISEFTKANERYGEVLEIRKDAKREEGDTGAFDIHQDDGGSVFSMASNASNTSLQSNMSAGSVGSVTSVSSVISAGAVSTFSITSDVDVNKHKSKFNKLGGKKKKKRPKKKGPAAKRRIQPGSEEELKSLVMTLKSNCIDEAYYDIIAETIEFLAQVGRVSLASQLFDSYNQMRVAINDSQQNRLSKAKAEKEDAKKKALKEGHDHDNTFVKIDCEDEVDALCCKMMPDALEQAFSFF
;
A
#
# COMPACT_ATOMS: atom_id res chain seq x y z
N ASP A 1 29.07 59.83 16.20
CA ASP A 1 28.54 60.46 14.99
C ASP A 1 28.11 59.41 14.00
N CYS A 2 26.80 59.17 13.92
CA CYS A 2 25.96 59.62 12.80
C CYS A 2 26.18 58.67 11.61
N GLY A 3 25.30 57.72 11.33
CA GLY A 3 23.88 57.95 11.05
C GLY A 3 23.69 57.70 9.55
N GLY A 4 23.38 56.45 9.18
CA GLY A 4 23.04 56.08 7.81
C GLY A 4 21.53 55.96 7.67
N GLY A 5 20.92 56.94 7.01
CA GLY A 5 19.57 56.83 6.43
C GLY A 5 19.52 55.69 5.40
N GLY A 6 18.38 55.10 5.07
CA GLY A 6 17.06 55.71 4.94
C GLY A 6 16.74 55.83 3.44
N GLY A 7 15.98 54.86 2.92
CA GLY A 7 15.55 54.70 1.53
C GLY A 7 15.76 53.25 1.12
N GLY A 8 14.75 52.40 0.95
CA GLY A 8 13.39 52.61 0.46
C GLY A 8 13.26 51.68 -0.74
N ASP A 9 12.83 50.44 -0.50
CA ASP A 9 12.46 49.51 -1.56
C ASP A 9 11.04 48.98 -1.26
N ASP A 10 10.11 49.45 -2.06
CA ASP A 10 8.68 49.16 -2.03
C ASP A 10 8.45 47.71 -2.50
N GLY A 11 8.54 46.76 -1.57
CA GLY A 11 8.04 45.41 -1.74
C GLY A 11 6.53 45.37 -1.49
N ASN A 12 5.74 45.70 -2.51
CA ASN A 12 4.29 45.56 -2.53
C ASN A 12 3.91 44.06 -2.48
N ASP A 13 3.90 43.48 -1.28
CA ASP A 13 3.36 42.15 -1.00
C ASP A 13 1.81 42.20 -1.09
N GLU A 14 1.28 42.25 -2.31
CA GLU A 14 -0.07 41.80 -2.58
C GLU A 14 -0.11 40.28 -2.33
N LYS A 15 -0.22 39.91 -1.06
CA LYS A 15 -0.72 38.59 -0.64
C LYS A 15 -2.14 38.49 -1.17
N THR A 16 -2.27 37.98 -2.39
CA THR A 16 -3.52 37.44 -2.90
C THR A 16 -3.95 36.36 -1.92
N ASN A 17 -4.88 36.73 -1.04
CA ASN A 17 -5.49 35.87 -0.05
C ASN A 17 -6.27 34.81 -0.85
N LYS A 18 -5.60 33.73 -1.26
CA LYS A 18 -6.19 32.67 -2.07
C LYS A 18 -7.36 32.11 -1.27
N PHE A 19 -8.57 32.50 -1.65
CA PHE A 19 -9.77 32.19 -0.89
C PHE A 19 -10.00 30.68 -0.97
N ASP A 20 -9.83 30.01 0.15
CA ASP A 20 -10.05 28.58 0.25
C ASP A 20 -11.56 28.29 0.19
N PHE A 21 -12.01 27.81 -0.97
CA PHE A 21 -13.42 27.47 -1.20
C PHE A 21 -13.92 26.34 -0.29
N THR A 22 -13.03 25.54 0.30
CA THR A 22 -13.43 24.45 1.20
C THR A 22 -13.95 24.96 2.55
N THR A 23 -13.51 26.13 3.00
CA THR A 23 -13.93 26.75 4.28
C THR A 23 -14.96 27.87 4.11
N LYS A 24 -15.38 28.16 2.87
CA LYS A 24 -16.32 29.24 2.53
C LYS A 24 -17.59 29.19 3.37
N VAL A 25 -18.24 28.02 3.45
CA VAL A 25 -19.51 27.84 4.16
C VAL A 25 -19.33 28.17 5.64
N ASN A 26 -18.30 27.61 6.28
CA ASN A 26 -18.02 27.86 7.70
C ASN A 26 -17.72 29.34 7.98
N ARG A 27 -16.97 30.01 7.10
CA ARG A 27 -16.67 31.45 7.24
C ARG A 27 -17.93 32.31 7.14
N VAL A 28 -18.81 32.03 6.18
CA VAL A 28 -20.07 32.77 6.01
C VAL A 28 -21.01 32.50 7.19
N CYS A 29 -21.21 31.23 7.57
CA CYS A 29 -22.05 30.86 8.72
C CYS A 29 -21.57 31.53 10.02
N ALA A 30 -20.25 31.55 10.27
CA ALA A 30 -19.67 32.20 11.43
C ALA A 30 -19.93 33.72 11.43
N LYS A 31 -19.68 34.42 10.31
CA LYS A 31 -19.90 35.87 10.22
C LYS A 31 -21.38 36.26 10.29
N VAL A 32 -22.26 35.51 9.64
CA VAL A 32 -23.71 35.73 9.72
C VAL A 32 -24.19 35.56 11.16
N ARG A 33 -23.71 34.51 11.85
CA ARG A 33 -24.05 34.25 13.24
C ARG A 33 -23.54 35.33 14.19
N GLU A 34 -22.31 35.82 13.99
CA GLU A 34 -21.73 36.91 14.79
C GLU A 34 -22.61 38.17 14.74
N VAL A 35 -23.00 38.60 13.54
CA VAL A 35 -23.86 39.78 13.34
C VAL A 35 -25.25 39.57 13.96
N MET A 36 -25.87 38.40 13.76
CA MET A 36 -27.18 38.09 14.33
C MET A 36 -27.15 38.02 15.87
N THR A 37 -26.09 37.45 16.44
CA THR A 37 -25.92 37.34 17.90
C THR A 37 -25.67 38.72 18.53
N GLN A 38 -24.88 39.57 17.86
CA GLN A 38 -24.66 40.95 18.30
C GLN A 38 -25.95 41.77 18.26
N ALA A 39 -26.75 41.64 17.19
CA ALA A 39 -28.04 42.32 17.10
C ALA A 39 -29.00 41.89 18.23
N GLU A 40 -29.03 40.60 18.59
CA GLU A 40 -29.81 40.09 19.73
C GLU A 40 -29.36 40.67 21.07
N LEU A 41 -28.05 40.86 21.26
CA LEU A 41 -27.49 41.46 22.48
C LEU A 41 -27.81 42.96 22.58
N GLU A 42 -27.72 43.69 21.47
CA GLU A 42 -27.96 45.13 21.41
C GLU A 42 -29.47 45.48 21.34
N GLY A 43 -30.33 44.49 21.06
CA GLY A 43 -31.77 44.67 20.89
C GLY A 43 -32.14 45.47 19.64
N VAL A 44 -31.17 45.71 18.74
CA VAL A 44 -31.30 46.53 17.54
C VAL A 44 -30.52 45.89 16.39
N THR A 45 -31.08 45.90 15.18
CA THR A 45 -30.36 45.47 13.98
C THR A 45 -29.28 46.48 13.56
N THR A 46 -28.34 46.08 12.70
CA THR A 46 -27.38 47.01 12.07
C THR A 46 -28.04 48.13 11.26
N THR A 47 -29.32 47.98 10.92
CA THR A 47 -30.15 48.97 10.23
C THR A 47 -31.01 49.84 11.16
N GLY A 48 -30.89 49.67 12.48
CA GLY A 48 -31.57 50.49 13.49
C GLY A 48 -32.98 50.01 13.88
N GLN A 49 -33.38 48.78 13.54
CA GLN A 49 -34.70 48.23 13.90
C GLN A 49 -34.67 47.57 15.27
N ILE A 50 -35.59 47.92 16.16
CA ILE A 50 -35.73 47.29 17.47
C ILE A 50 -36.26 45.87 17.28
N ILE A 51 -35.59 44.88 17.88
CA ILE A 51 -35.96 43.47 17.79
C ILE A 51 -36.37 42.90 19.15
N SER A 52 -37.30 41.95 19.13
CA SER A 52 -37.73 41.19 20.30
C SER A 52 -36.72 40.09 20.64
N SER A 53 -36.58 39.74 21.92
CA SER A 53 -35.66 38.68 22.36
C SER A 53 -35.90 37.32 21.66
N GLY A 54 -34.85 36.81 21.02
CA GLY A 54 -34.86 35.55 20.27
C GLY A 54 -35.50 35.65 18.88
N HIS A 55 -35.46 36.83 18.25
CA HIS A 55 -35.92 37.07 16.88
C HIS A 55 -35.10 36.28 15.84
N PHE A 56 -33.78 36.24 16.00
CA PHE A 56 -32.83 35.55 15.12
C PHE A 56 -32.50 34.12 15.57
N LEU A 57 -33.22 33.56 16.54
CA LEU A 57 -32.92 32.22 17.08
C LEU A 57 -32.88 31.14 15.99
N PHE A 58 -33.90 31.04 15.14
CA PHE A 58 -33.92 30.03 14.07
C PHE A 58 -32.83 30.26 13.01
N PRO A 59 -32.64 31.48 12.46
CA PRO A 59 -31.49 31.77 11.58
C PRO A 59 -30.14 31.39 12.18
N ILE A 60 -29.91 31.69 13.46
CA ILE A 60 -28.68 31.32 14.17
C ILE A 60 -28.56 29.79 14.26
N LEU A 61 -29.63 29.07 14.61
CA LEU A 61 -29.62 27.59 14.59
C LEU A 61 -29.31 27.02 13.19
N SER A 62 -29.79 27.66 12.12
CA SER A 62 -29.44 27.26 10.75
C SER A 62 -27.94 27.35 10.51
N THR A 63 -27.28 28.41 10.99
CA THR A 63 -25.83 28.57 10.81
C THR A 63 -25.04 27.45 11.50
N PHE A 64 -25.47 26.97 12.67
CA PHE A 64 -24.81 25.85 13.36
C PHE A 64 -25.02 24.53 12.63
N ALA A 65 -26.25 24.27 12.14
CA ALA A 65 -26.58 23.03 11.44
C ALA A 65 -25.97 22.93 10.04
N LYS A 66 -25.66 24.07 9.39
CA LYS A 66 -25.11 24.11 8.02
C LYS A 66 -23.59 24.15 7.93
N GLU A 67 -22.90 24.26 9.07
CA GLU A 67 -21.44 24.11 9.10
C GLU A 67 -21.01 22.68 8.80
N SER A 68 -19.77 22.55 8.32
CA SER A 68 -19.13 21.26 8.07
C SER A 68 -17.84 21.17 8.91
N PRO A 69 -17.80 20.32 9.98
CA PRO A 69 -18.90 19.53 10.52
C PRO A 69 -19.99 20.38 11.22
N PRO A 70 -21.23 19.86 11.37
CA PRO A 70 -22.34 20.59 11.99
C PRO A 70 -22.14 20.76 13.50
N LYS A 71 -22.39 21.95 14.03
CA LYS A 71 -22.18 22.32 15.43
C LYS A 71 -23.44 22.16 16.29
N LEU A 72 -23.92 20.92 16.39
CA LEU A 72 -25.20 20.62 17.04
C LEU A 72 -25.16 20.79 18.58
N GLU A 73 -24.00 20.58 19.20
CA GLU A 73 -23.81 20.77 20.65
C GLU A 73 -24.02 22.25 21.06
N GLU A 74 -23.45 23.18 20.29
CA GLU A 74 -23.62 24.63 20.49
C GLU A 74 -25.07 25.05 20.24
N ALA A 75 -25.70 24.52 19.18
CA ALA A 75 -27.10 24.79 18.86
C ALA A 75 -28.06 24.31 19.97
N LEU A 76 -27.87 23.09 20.48
CA LEU A 76 -28.67 22.53 21.57
C LEU A 76 -28.47 23.29 22.89
N THR A 77 -27.23 23.70 23.18
CA THR A 77 -26.91 24.54 24.35
C THR A 77 -27.61 25.89 24.25
N MET A 78 -27.65 26.50 23.07
CA MET A 78 -28.37 27.76 22.85
C MET A 78 -29.88 27.62 23.04
N ILE A 79 -30.49 26.52 22.56
CA ILE A 79 -31.90 26.23 22.82
C ILE A 79 -32.16 26.05 24.31
N LYS A 80 -31.28 25.33 25.03
CA LYS A 80 -31.37 25.15 26.47
C LYS A 80 -31.31 26.51 27.18
N ASN A 81 -30.28 27.31 26.95
CA ASN A 81 -30.09 28.61 27.62
C ASN A 81 -31.27 29.56 27.36
N SER A 82 -31.70 29.69 26.10
CA SER A 82 -32.85 30.55 25.76
C SER A 82 -34.17 30.09 26.42
N ALA A 83 -34.34 28.78 26.67
CA ALA A 83 -35.48 28.26 27.40
C ALA A 83 -35.41 28.58 28.91
N PHE A 84 -34.21 28.54 29.50
CA PHE A 84 -33.99 28.93 30.89
C PHE A 84 -34.16 30.45 31.09
N ASP A 85 -33.66 31.28 30.17
CA ASP A 85 -33.81 32.73 30.24
C ASP A 85 -35.28 33.16 30.18
N GLN A 86 -36.08 32.53 29.32
CA GLN A 86 -37.52 32.77 29.23
C GLN A 86 -38.27 32.27 30.48
N PHE A 87 -37.82 31.17 31.06
CA PHE A 87 -38.39 30.65 32.31
C PHE A 87 -38.07 31.59 33.49
N ALA A 88 -36.89 32.20 33.52
CA ALA A 88 -36.47 33.14 34.55
C ALA A 88 -37.10 34.54 34.40
N SER A 89 -37.39 34.98 33.17
CA SER A 89 -37.92 36.32 32.86
C SER A 89 -39.42 36.52 33.15
N GLY A 90 -40.12 35.51 33.66
CA GLY A 90 -41.42 35.71 34.33
C GLY A 90 -42.68 35.75 33.44
N ASP A 91 -42.59 35.51 32.13
CA ASP A 91 -43.76 35.46 31.22
C ASP A 91 -44.70 34.25 31.47
N THR A 92 -44.49 33.50 32.55
CA THR A 92 -45.30 32.36 32.98
C THR A 92 -45.78 32.49 34.42
N ALA A 93 -46.28 33.67 34.81
CA ALA A 93 -46.84 33.96 36.15
C ALA A 93 -48.09 33.14 36.56
N GLY A 94 -48.41 32.03 35.87
CA GLY A 94 -49.53 31.15 36.19
C GLY A 94 -49.32 29.66 35.89
N MET A 95 -48.12 29.23 35.47
CA MET A 95 -47.88 27.83 35.10
C MET A 95 -47.10 27.10 36.20
N ASN A 96 -47.56 25.90 36.59
CA ASN A 96 -46.94 25.01 37.58
C ASN A 96 -45.40 25.02 37.52
N THR A 97 -44.76 25.45 38.61
CA THR A 97 -43.29 25.47 38.84
C THR A 97 -42.60 24.10 38.78
N LYS A 98 -43.35 23.04 38.45
CA LYS A 98 -42.86 21.65 38.30
C LYS A 98 -42.54 21.27 36.85
N ARG A 99 -42.80 22.13 35.86
CA ARG A 99 -42.59 21.82 34.44
C ARG A 99 -41.16 22.19 34.03
N SER A 100 -40.43 21.24 33.42
CA SER A 100 -39.07 21.48 32.91
C SER A 100 -39.07 22.62 31.88
N PRO A 101 -38.11 23.57 31.94
CA PRO A 101 -37.98 24.67 30.97
C PRO A 101 -37.88 24.21 29.51
N LEU A 102 -37.34 23.01 29.29
CA LEU A 102 -37.24 22.42 27.95
C LEU A 102 -38.61 22.04 27.36
N LEU A 103 -39.68 21.99 28.16
CA LEU A 103 -41.04 21.69 27.70
C LEU A 103 -41.82 22.94 27.24
N LEU A 104 -41.21 24.13 27.28
CA LEU A 104 -41.80 25.35 26.72
C LEU A 104 -42.00 25.19 25.21
N GLU A 105 -43.07 25.78 24.69
CA GLU A 105 -43.43 25.69 23.27
C GLU A 105 -42.32 26.21 22.35
N LYS A 106 -41.71 27.36 22.69
CA LYS A 106 -40.59 27.94 21.93
C LYS A 106 -39.36 27.02 21.91
N ALA A 107 -39.04 26.36 23.03
CA ALA A 107 -37.93 25.39 23.09
C ALA A 107 -38.21 24.15 22.21
N GLN A 108 -39.45 23.64 22.25
CA GLN A 108 -39.87 22.48 21.48
C GLN A 108 -39.92 22.77 19.97
N ASN A 109 -40.41 23.95 19.59
CA ASN A 109 -40.39 24.42 18.20
C ASN A 109 -38.95 24.61 17.70
N SER A 110 -38.04 25.09 18.56
CA SER A 110 -36.62 25.22 18.22
C SER A 110 -35.94 23.86 17.99
N ILE A 111 -36.26 22.86 18.84
CA ILE A 111 -35.78 21.48 18.66
C ILE A 111 -36.33 20.89 17.36
N GLN A 112 -37.63 21.06 17.08
CA GLN A 112 -38.24 20.56 15.84
C GLN A 112 -37.63 21.22 14.60
N TYR A 113 -37.38 22.52 14.66
CA TYR A 113 -36.70 23.26 13.58
C TYR A 113 -35.27 22.75 13.36
N LEU A 114 -34.49 22.58 14.43
CA LEU A 114 -33.14 22.05 14.33
C LEU A 114 -33.14 20.61 13.82
N ALA A 115 -34.11 19.78 14.22
CA ALA A 115 -34.27 18.40 13.76
C ALA A 115 -34.65 18.30 12.30
N PHE A 116 -35.41 19.26 11.77
CA PHE A 116 -35.64 19.36 10.34
C PHE A 116 -34.34 19.58 9.56
N LEU A 117 -33.35 20.27 10.14
CA LEU A 117 -32.06 20.55 9.49
C LEU A 117 -31.03 19.43 9.65
N ALA A 118 -31.02 18.74 10.81
CA ALA A 118 -29.94 17.84 11.21
C ALA A 118 -30.39 16.40 11.58
N ASN A 119 -31.67 16.07 11.38
CA ASN A 119 -32.31 14.80 11.78
C ASN A 119 -32.42 14.61 13.31
N TYR A 120 -33.48 13.93 13.76
CA TYR A 120 -33.75 13.63 15.16
C TYR A 120 -32.75 12.64 15.78
N GLU A 121 -32.32 11.62 15.03
CA GLU A 121 -31.39 10.60 15.55
C GLU A 121 -30.05 11.23 15.94
N LEU A 122 -29.48 12.03 15.05
CA LEU A 122 -28.22 12.74 15.29
C LEU A 122 -28.34 13.75 16.44
N LEU A 123 -29.45 14.48 16.55
CA LEU A 123 -29.68 15.39 17.68
C LEU A 123 -29.85 14.66 19.01
N PHE A 124 -30.51 13.50 19.00
CA PHE A 124 -30.66 12.68 20.19
C PHE A 124 -29.30 12.16 20.65
N ASP A 125 -28.50 11.61 19.74
CA ASP A 125 -27.15 11.13 20.01
C ASP A 125 -26.21 12.26 20.46
N THR A 126 -26.37 13.46 19.88
CA THR A 126 -25.62 14.66 20.31
C THR A 126 -26.00 15.05 21.74
N ALA A 127 -27.30 15.12 22.06
CA ALA A 127 -27.77 15.44 23.40
C ALA A 127 -27.32 14.39 24.45
N LEU A 128 -27.29 13.11 24.06
CA LEU A 128 -26.69 12.05 24.88
C LEU A 128 -25.20 12.27 25.09
N GLY A 129 -24.46 12.63 24.04
CA GLY A 129 -23.02 12.90 24.11
C GLY A 129 -22.64 14.16 24.91
N MET A 130 -23.59 15.05 25.15
CA MET A 130 -23.47 16.16 26.10
C MET A 130 -23.76 15.74 27.56
N TYR A 131 -24.12 14.47 27.77
CA TYR A 131 -24.56 13.90 29.05
C TYR A 131 -25.78 14.61 29.69
N ASP A 132 -26.54 15.37 28.89
CA ASP A 132 -27.77 16.04 29.33
C ASP A 132 -29.01 15.19 28.99
N PHE A 133 -29.37 14.31 29.93
CA PHE A 133 -30.49 13.39 29.76
C PHE A 133 -31.85 14.08 29.68
N ASP A 134 -32.00 15.30 30.19
CA ASP A 134 -33.25 16.06 30.10
C ASP A 134 -33.40 16.70 28.71
N LEU A 135 -32.30 17.16 28.13
CA LEU A 135 -32.25 17.60 26.73
C LEU A 135 -32.46 16.44 25.77
N ALA A 136 -31.82 15.29 26.00
CA ALA A 136 -32.04 14.09 25.20
C ALA A 136 -33.51 13.63 25.26
N LYS A 137 -34.14 13.68 26.44
CA LYS A 137 -35.58 13.41 26.60
C LYS A 137 -36.45 14.40 25.81
N ALA A 138 -36.09 15.68 25.80
CA ALA A 138 -36.82 16.71 25.06
C ALA A 138 -36.74 16.49 23.55
N VAL A 139 -35.57 16.09 23.03
CA VAL A 139 -35.37 15.74 21.61
C VAL A 139 -36.14 14.47 21.24
N ALA A 140 -36.02 13.41 22.05
CA ALA A 140 -36.69 12.14 21.80
C ALA A 140 -38.21 12.26 21.73
N ARG A 141 -38.81 13.16 22.53
CA ARG A 141 -40.26 13.40 22.54
C ARG A 141 -40.81 13.91 21.20
N ASN A 142 -40.02 14.69 20.48
CA ASN A 142 -40.40 15.22 19.17
C ASN A 142 -40.04 14.25 18.03
N SER A 143 -39.31 13.19 18.33
CA SER A 143 -38.92 12.15 17.39
C SER A 143 -39.95 11.00 17.35
N GLN A 144 -39.81 10.11 16.38
CA GLN A 144 -40.59 8.86 16.29
C GLN A 144 -40.01 7.72 17.16
N MET A 145 -39.09 8.00 18.09
CA MET A 145 -38.51 6.99 18.97
C MET A 145 -39.53 6.48 19.99
N ASP A 146 -39.52 5.16 20.25
CA ASP A 146 -40.43 4.53 21.21
C ASP A 146 -40.09 4.94 22.66
N PRO A 147 -41.02 5.59 23.40
CA PRO A 147 -40.85 5.92 24.82
C PRO A 147 -40.50 4.74 25.72
N LYS A 148 -40.94 3.51 25.36
CA LYS A 148 -40.60 2.30 26.09
C LYS A 148 -39.12 1.92 25.98
N VAL A 149 -38.42 2.45 24.97
CA VAL A 149 -37.00 2.19 24.74
C VAL A 149 -36.14 3.27 25.39
N TYR A 150 -36.38 4.56 25.09
CA TYR A 150 -35.49 5.61 25.56
C TYR A 150 -35.73 6.02 27.02
N LEU A 151 -36.96 5.96 27.55
CA LEU A 151 -37.21 6.40 28.94
C LEU A 151 -36.55 5.50 30.00
N PRO A 152 -36.62 4.15 29.92
CA PRO A 152 -35.91 3.29 30.87
C PRO A 152 -34.39 3.46 30.81
N MET A 153 -33.85 3.67 29.60
CA MET A 153 -32.43 3.90 29.37
C MET A 153 -31.95 5.20 30.04
N LEU A 154 -32.62 6.32 29.79
CA LEU A 154 -32.29 7.60 30.44
C LEU A 154 -32.45 7.53 31.96
N LYS A 155 -33.44 6.76 32.46
CA LYS A 155 -33.62 6.55 33.90
C LYS A 155 -32.47 5.73 34.50
N ARG A 156 -31.97 4.70 33.80
CA ARG A 156 -30.82 3.91 34.23
C ARG A 156 -29.59 4.80 34.39
N TRP A 157 -29.19 5.53 33.35
CA TRP A 157 -27.98 6.36 33.39
C TRP A 157 -28.04 7.45 34.45
N ARG A 158 -29.23 8.00 34.73
CA ARG A 158 -29.43 8.97 35.82
C ARG A 158 -29.20 8.39 37.22
N ASN A 159 -29.31 7.07 37.37
CA ASN A 159 -29.15 6.39 38.66
C ASN A 159 -27.73 5.79 38.84
N LEU A 160 -26.90 5.79 37.79
CA LEU A 160 -25.52 5.33 37.87
C LEU A 160 -24.61 6.47 38.40
N PRO A 161 -23.45 6.14 38.99
CA PRO A 161 -22.37 7.09 39.22
C PRO A 161 -22.00 7.86 37.94
N ASP A 162 -21.52 9.10 38.07
CA ASP A 162 -21.28 9.99 36.92
C ASP A 162 -20.32 9.39 35.88
N ALA A 163 -19.17 8.85 36.32
CA ALA A 163 -18.20 8.21 35.43
C ALA A 163 -18.77 6.94 34.74
N GLU A 164 -19.53 6.12 35.45
CA GLU A 164 -20.14 4.89 34.91
C GLU A 164 -21.26 5.23 33.89
N ALA A 165 -22.07 6.24 34.18
CA ALA A 165 -23.09 6.74 33.28
C ALA A 165 -22.47 7.24 31.97
N LYS A 166 -21.41 8.07 32.07
CA LYS A 166 -20.69 8.60 30.91
C LYS A 166 -20.03 7.48 30.09
N TYR A 167 -19.43 6.50 30.74
CA TYR A 167 -18.88 5.31 30.09
C TYR A 167 -19.95 4.55 29.27
N GLU A 168 -21.10 4.20 29.88
CA GLU A 168 -22.17 3.49 29.17
C GLU A 168 -22.72 4.29 27.98
N VAL A 169 -22.86 5.60 28.15
CA VAL A 169 -23.30 6.50 27.08
C VAL A 169 -22.29 6.54 25.93
N ASP A 170 -21.01 6.71 26.22
CA ASP A 170 -19.96 6.80 25.19
C ASP A 170 -19.77 5.48 24.45
N VAL A 171 -19.86 4.34 25.13
CA VAL A 171 -19.85 3.01 24.49
C VAL A 171 -21.01 2.87 23.51
N ARG A 172 -22.21 3.31 23.89
CA ARG A 172 -23.39 3.30 23.01
C ARG A 172 -23.19 4.19 21.80
N LEU A 173 -22.64 5.38 22.00
CA LEU A 173 -22.35 6.35 20.93
C LEU A 173 -21.11 5.99 20.11
N LYS A 174 -20.43 4.87 20.43
CA LYS A 174 -19.18 4.42 19.80
C LYS A 174 -18.05 5.46 19.91
N ARG A 175 -18.10 6.31 20.93
CA ARG A 175 -17.06 7.28 21.29
C ARG A 175 -16.04 6.60 22.20
N TYR A 176 -15.36 5.57 21.68
CA TYR A 176 -14.54 4.67 22.50
C TYR A 176 -13.37 5.37 23.22
N ASP A 177 -12.82 6.44 22.64
CA ASP A 177 -11.78 7.27 23.27
C ASP A 177 -12.28 7.90 24.59
N SER A 178 -13.45 8.55 24.55
CA SER A 178 -14.08 9.14 25.74
C SER A 178 -14.54 8.07 26.72
N ALA A 179 -15.07 6.96 26.21
CA ALA A 179 -15.44 5.82 27.04
C ALA A 179 -14.25 5.31 27.85
N LEU A 180 -13.07 5.14 27.22
CA LEU A 180 -11.88 4.69 27.93
C LEU A 180 -11.45 5.69 29.03
N LYS A 181 -11.51 7.00 28.75
CA LYS A 181 -11.20 8.04 29.76
C LYS A 181 -12.13 7.93 30.97
N ASN A 182 -13.44 7.81 30.73
CA ASN A 182 -14.44 7.66 31.77
C ASN A 182 -14.28 6.34 32.54
N LEU A 183 -13.89 5.26 31.85
CA LEU A 183 -13.61 3.97 32.49
C LEU A 183 -12.39 4.07 33.40
N VAL A 184 -11.29 4.71 32.97
CA VAL A 184 -10.10 4.91 33.81
C VAL A 184 -10.45 5.76 35.05
N GLN A 185 -11.26 6.81 34.87
CA GLN A 185 -11.71 7.65 35.97
C GLN A 185 -12.56 6.87 37.00
N LEU A 186 -13.44 5.96 36.54
CA LEU A 186 -14.21 5.10 37.43
C LEU A 186 -13.31 4.29 38.38
N GLY A 187 -12.19 3.76 37.86
CA GLY A 187 -11.22 3.04 38.68
C GLY A 187 -10.48 3.92 39.70
N GLN A 188 -10.25 5.19 39.39
CA GLN A 188 -9.64 6.15 40.33
C GLN A 188 -10.60 6.49 41.47
N ASP A 189 -11.89 6.71 41.17
CA ASP A 189 -12.90 7.02 42.18
C ASP A 189 -13.18 5.82 43.12
N GLU A 190 -13.15 4.59 42.60
CA GLU A 190 -13.31 3.36 43.38
C GLU A 190 -12.12 3.09 44.32
N THR A 191 -10.91 3.48 43.93
CA THR A 191 -9.68 3.24 44.69
C THR A 191 -9.47 4.24 45.82
N GLU A 192 -9.90 5.49 45.67
CA GLU A 192 -9.96 6.43 46.79
C GLU A 192 -10.98 6.00 47.87
N SER A 193 -12.00 5.23 47.49
CA SER A 193 -13.09 4.81 48.36
C SER A 193 -12.88 3.44 49.02
N SER A 194 -11.91 2.64 48.57
CA SER A 194 -11.74 1.23 48.97
C SER A 194 -10.28 0.92 49.34
N GLU A 195 -10.03 0.65 50.63
CA GLU A 195 -8.68 0.35 51.18
C GLU A 195 -8.13 -1.05 50.78
N VAL A 196 -8.74 -1.74 49.82
CA VAL A 196 -8.39 -3.12 49.48
C VAL A 196 -7.36 -3.12 48.34
N ALA A 197 -6.10 -3.44 48.67
CA ALA A 197 -4.92 -3.44 47.80
C ALA A 197 -4.91 -4.45 46.62
N GLY A 198 -6.06 -4.71 45.99
CA GLY A 198 -6.19 -5.62 44.85
C GLY A 198 -7.35 -5.31 43.88
N SER A 199 -8.13 -4.24 44.10
CA SER A 199 -9.16 -3.82 43.13
C SER A 199 -8.58 -3.21 41.85
N ASP A 200 -7.42 -2.57 41.95
CA ASP A 200 -6.82 -1.75 40.91
C ASP A 200 -6.42 -2.60 39.70
N ASP A 201 -5.86 -3.79 39.96
CA ASP A 201 -5.48 -4.73 38.91
C ASP A 201 -6.71 -5.31 38.21
N ALA A 202 -7.77 -5.64 38.94
CA ALA A 202 -9.00 -6.15 38.34
C ALA A 202 -9.69 -5.08 37.47
N HIS A 203 -9.65 -3.81 37.89
CA HIS A 203 -10.14 -2.69 37.10
C HIS A 203 -9.25 -2.46 35.86
N PHE A 204 -7.93 -2.46 36.03
CA PHE A 204 -7.00 -2.32 34.92
C PHE A 204 -7.18 -3.41 33.86
N GLU A 205 -7.39 -4.67 34.23
CA GLU A 205 -7.65 -5.76 33.28
C GLU A 205 -8.93 -5.49 32.45
N LYS A 206 -9.98 -4.88 33.04
CA LYS A 206 -11.15 -4.42 32.27
C LYS A 206 -10.75 -3.34 31.27
N CYS A 207 -9.98 -2.32 31.69
CA CYS A 207 -9.48 -1.28 30.78
C CYS A 207 -8.63 -1.88 29.64
N LEU A 208 -7.72 -2.81 29.96
CA LEU A 208 -6.86 -3.45 28.97
C LEU A 208 -7.68 -4.26 27.96
N SER A 209 -8.71 -4.98 28.43
CA SER A 209 -9.63 -5.69 27.53
C SER A 209 -10.34 -4.75 26.56
N PHE A 210 -10.80 -3.59 27.05
CA PHE A 210 -11.48 -2.57 26.24
C PHE A 210 -10.52 -1.90 25.24
N ILE A 211 -9.28 -1.63 25.67
CA ILE A 211 -8.21 -1.13 24.80
C ILE A 211 -7.95 -2.11 23.65
N ASN A 212 -7.85 -3.41 23.94
CA ASN A 212 -7.60 -4.44 22.94
C ASN A 212 -8.78 -4.61 21.97
N GLU A 213 -10.01 -4.57 22.46
CA GLU A 213 -11.22 -4.69 21.64
C GLU A 213 -11.36 -3.53 20.63
N HIS A 214 -11.07 -2.30 21.08
CA HIS A 214 -11.25 -1.09 20.28
C HIS A 214 -9.96 -0.49 19.70
N LYS A 215 -8.82 -1.18 19.86
CA LYS A 215 -7.48 -0.76 19.37
C LYS A 215 -7.03 0.61 19.88
N LEU A 216 -7.29 0.90 21.16
CA LEU A 216 -7.04 2.21 21.78
C LEU A 216 -5.67 2.31 22.49
N HIS A 217 -4.67 1.53 22.06
CA HIS A 217 -3.39 1.42 22.77
C HIS A 217 -2.65 2.74 22.92
N LYS A 218 -2.73 3.65 21.93
CA LYS A 218 -2.11 4.98 22.02
C LYS A 218 -2.69 5.79 23.18
N LEU A 219 -4.02 5.89 23.23
CA LEU A 219 -4.72 6.58 24.30
C LEU A 219 -4.49 5.87 25.65
N GLY A 220 -4.46 4.54 25.68
CA GLY A 220 -4.10 3.79 26.88
C GLY A 220 -2.72 4.15 27.41
N LEU A 221 -1.70 4.27 26.53
CA LEU A 221 -0.35 4.67 26.94
C LEU A 221 -0.27 6.11 27.46
N GLU A 222 -1.09 7.02 26.93
CA GLU A 222 -1.24 8.39 27.44
C GLU A 222 -1.90 8.40 28.83
N LEU A 223 -2.99 7.66 29.01
CA LEU A 223 -3.72 7.62 30.28
C LEU A 223 -2.94 6.95 31.42
N TYR A 224 -2.10 5.97 31.10
CA TYR A 224 -1.26 5.24 32.07
C TYR A 224 0.22 5.68 32.04
N GLU A 225 0.52 6.89 31.57
CA GLU A 225 1.91 7.36 31.39
C GLU A 225 2.74 7.28 32.68
N HIS A 226 2.14 7.60 33.82
CA HIS A 226 2.78 7.59 35.14
C HIS A 226 2.82 6.21 35.82
N HIS A 227 2.17 5.19 35.25
CA HIS A 227 2.10 3.85 35.80
C HIS A 227 2.97 2.87 35.00
N ALA A 228 4.25 2.75 35.36
CA ALA A 228 5.22 1.95 34.60
C ALA A 228 4.79 0.49 34.37
N HIS A 229 4.22 -0.17 35.38
CA HIS A 229 3.73 -1.55 35.29
C HIS A 229 2.57 -1.71 34.28
N TYR A 230 1.58 -0.81 34.33
CA TYR A 230 0.44 -0.81 33.42
C TYR A 230 0.83 -0.42 31.99
N LYS A 231 1.71 0.57 31.84
CA LYS A 231 2.29 0.96 30.57
C LYS A 231 3.01 -0.21 29.89
N HIS A 232 3.80 -0.98 30.64
CA HIS A 232 4.45 -2.19 30.13
C HIS A 232 3.42 -3.21 29.62
N LYS A 233 2.38 -3.54 30.40
CA LYS A 233 1.31 -4.46 29.96
C LYS A 233 0.61 -3.99 28.68
N ILE A 234 0.32 -2.69 28.55
CA ILE A 234 -0.29 -2.12 27.34
C ILE A 234 0.66 -2.23 26.14
N MET A 235 1.96 -1.98 26.32
CA MET A 235 2.96 -2.13 25.24
C MET A 235 3.07 -3.59 24.78
N VAL A 236 3.09 -4.57 25.69
CA VAL A 236 3.09 -6.00 25.33
C VAL A 236 1.81 -6.37 24.55
N ALA A 237 0.64 -5.92 25.01
CA ALA A 237 -0.62 -6.16 24.32
C ALA A 237 -0.67 -5.50 22.92
N LEU A 238 -0.10 -4.30 22.78
CA LEU A 238 0.05 -3.62 21.49
C LEU A 238 0.96 -4.43 20.55
N GLY A 239 2.09 -4.94 21.07
CA GLY A 239 2.99 -5.80 20.31
C GLY A 239 2.29 -7.07 19.79
N GLU A 240 1.50 -7.75 20.64
CA GLU A 240 0.73 -8.94 20.24
C GLU A 240 -0.34 -8.62 19.18
N GLN A 241 -1.02 -7.48 19.31
CA GLN A 241 -1.95 -7.04 18.26
C GLN A 241 -1.22 -6.79 16.94
N LEU A 242 -0.07 -6.10 16.97
CA LEU A 242 0.72 -5.82 15.75
C LEU A 242 1.22 -7.11 15.07
N LEU A 243 1.58 -8.13 15.86
CA LEU A 243 1.89 -9.47 15.34
C LEU A 243 0.68 -10.09 14.62
N SER A 244 -0.53 -9.99 15.20
CA SER A 244 -1.75 -10.49 14.57
C SER A 244 -2.10 -9.76 13.26
N GLU A 245 -1.70 -8.49 13.14
CA GLU A 245 -1.83 -7.66 11.94
C GLU A 245 -0.70 -7.85 10.92
N GLN A 246 0.24 -8.79 11.16
CA GLN A 246 1.44 -9.04 10.35
C GLN A 246 2.42 -7.85 10.25
N LYS A 247 2.39 -6.91 11.19
CA LYS A 247 3.31 -5.76 11.27
C LYS A 247 4.50 -6.07 12.19
N GLY A 248 5.34 -7.02 11.77
CA GLY A 248 6.42 -7.56 12.59
C GLY A 248 7.52 -6.54 12.95
N ASP A 249 7.82 -5.60 12.04
CA ASP A 249 8.81 -4.53 12.21
C ASP A 249 8.42 -3.55 13.33
N VAL A 250 7.17 -3.08 13.31
CA VAL A 250 6.64 -2.20 14.35
C VAL A 250 6.49 -2.96 15.66
N ALA A 251 6.00 -4.20 15.62
CA ALA A 251 5.87 -5.05 16.80
C ALA A 251 7.21 -5.24 17.52
N LEU A 252 8.29 -5.49 16.78
CA LEU A 252 9.64 -5.64 17.34
C LEU A 252 10.05 -4.39 18.11
N THR A 253 9.87 -3.22 17.52
CA THR A 253 10.19 -1.94 18.16
C THR A 253 9.39 -1.73 19.44
N VAL A 254 8.10 -2.08 19.43
CA VAL A 254 7.22 -1.94 20.60
C VAL A 254 7.64 -2.88 21.74
N PHE A 255 7.92 -4.15 21.46
CA PHE A 255 8.35 -5.10 22.48
C PHE A 255 9.69 -4.70 23.13
N LEU A 256 10.61 -4.14 22.34
CA LEU A 256 11.90 -3.67 22.83
C LEU A 256 11.81 -2.35 23.61
N ALA A 257 10.87 -1.48 23.24
CA ALA A 257 10.62 -0.23 23.96
C ALA A 257 9.83 -0.41 25.27
N ALA A 258 9.22 -1.59 25.47
CA ALA A 258 8.60 -1.95 26.75
C ALA A 258 9.68 -1.98 27.85
N ASN A 259 9.34 -1.51 29.06
CA ASN A 259 10.25 -1.50 30.20
C ASN A 259 9.64 -2.31 31.35
N PRO A 260 10.18 -3.49 31.70
CA PRO A 260 11.29 -4.20 31.05
C PRO A 260 10.94 -4.65 29.62
N SER A 261 11.94 -4.92 28.79
CA SER A 261 11.74 -5.35 27.40
C SER A 261 11.18 -6.77 27.33
N ASP A 262 10.16 -7.00 26.50
CA ASP A 262 9.64 -8.35 26.26
C ASP A 262 10.45 -9.07 25.18
N ILE A 263 11.48 -9.79 25.63
CA ILE A 263 12.41 -10.52 24.75
C ILE A 263 11.70 -11.64 23.97
N ASN A 264 10.70 -12.29 24.55
CA ASN A 264 9.96 -13.36 23.88
C ASN A 264 9.01 -12.82 22.80
N GLY A 265 8.36 -11.68 23.06
CA GLY A 265 7.64 -10.91 22.05
C GLY A 265 8.57 -10.44 20.92
N ALA A 266 9.73 -9.86 21.28
CA ALA A 266 10.72 -9.38 20.32
C ALA A 266 11.26 -10.49 19.40
N LYS A 267 11.60 -11.68 19.93
CA LYS A 267 12.01 -12.84 19.11
C LYS A 267 10.94 -13.24 18.11
N ARG A 268 9.67 -13.30 18.52
CA ARG A 268 8.55 -13.63 17.61
C ARG A 268 8.40 -12.57 16.51
N ALA A 269 8.51 -11.30 16.87
CA ALA A 269 8.44 -10.17 15.93
C ALA A 269 9.62 -10.15 14.94
N ALA A 270 10.84 -10.39 15.42
CA ALA A 270 12.05 -10.49 14.59
C ALA A 270 11.92 -11.60 13.52
N ARG A 271 11.40 -12.77 13.91
CA ARG A 271 11.12 -13.86 12.96
C ARG A 271 10.05 -13.48 11.92
N MET A 272 9.01 -12.75 12.34
CA MET A 272 7.97 -12.27 11.43
C MET A 272 8.51 -11.29 10.39
N CYS A 273 9.30 -10.30 10.79
CA CYS A 273 9.89 -9.32 9.85
C CYS A 273 11.09 -9.87 9.06
N GLY A 274 11.63 -11.03 9.44
CA GLY A 274 12.79 -11.65 8.77
C GLY A 274 14.13 -11.07 9.23
N ASP A 275 14.15 -10.32 10.32
CA ASP A 275 15.38 -9.83 10.96
C ASP A 275 15.98 -10.92 11.85
N TRP A 276 16.62 -11.89 11.20
CA TRP A 276 17.30 -12.98 11.88
C TRP A 276 18.42 -12.49 12.79
N LYS A 277 19.05 -11.35 12.50
CA LYS A 277 20.15 -10.81 13.33
C LYS A 277 19.62 -10.41 14.70
N SER A 278 18.53 -9.65 14.73
CA SER A 278 17.84 -9.32 15.98
C SER A 278 17.37 -10.57 16.70
N TYR A 279 16.81 -11.55 15.99
CA TYR A 279 16.39 -12.81 16.60
C TYR A 279 17.52 -13.50 17.39
N PHE A 280 18.67 -13.73 16.74
CA PHE A 280 19.79 -14.44 17.40
C PHE A 280 20.49 -13.60 18.47
N ALA A 281 20.53 -12.27 18.31
CA ALA A 281 21.02 -11.38 19.36
C ALA A 281 20.19 -11.56 20.64
N TYR A 282 18.87 -11.41 20.54
CA TYR A 282 17.97 -11.54 21.69
C TYR A 282 17.85 -12.98 22.21
N ALA A 283 17.96 -13.99 21.35
CA ALA A 283 18.04 -15.38 21.80
C ALA A 283 19.29 -15.64 22.65
N ALA A 284 20.43 -15.04 22.30
CA ALA A 284 21.66 -15.15 23.09
C ALA A 284 21.58 -14.41 24.43
N GLU A 285 20.80 -13.32 24.51
CA GLU A 285 20.56 -12.59 25.76
C GLU A 285 19.69 -13.39 26.73
N ASP A 286 18.56 -13.92 26.25
CA ASP A 286 17.61 -14.75 27.02
C ASP A 286 18.25 -16.02 27.58
N ASP A 287 19.13 -16.64 26.79
CA ASP A 287 19.89 -17.83 27.16
C ASP A 287 20.90 -17.61 28.31
N ARG A 288 21.22 -16.36 28.68
CA ARG A 288 22.08 -16.06 29.85
C ARG A 288 21.30 -16.13 31.16
N ASP A 289 19.98 -15.94 31.11
CA ASP A 289 19.12 -15.84 32.29
C ASP A 289 18.46 -17.19 32.63
N GLU A 290 18.25 -18.08 31.65
CA GLU A 290 17.71 -19.43 31.88
C GLU A 290 18.82 -20.46 32.20
N GLY A 291 18.98 -20.79 33.49
CA GLY A 291 19.89 -21.84 33.97
C GLY A 291 19.63 -23.22 33.35
N SER A 292 20.54 -23.64 32.45
CA SER A 292 20.84 -25.02 32.03
C SER A 292 19.67 -26.04 32.04
N GLY A 293 18.74 -25.92 31.08
CA GLY A 293 17.79 -26.98 30.75
C GLY A 293 18.48 -28.17 30.05
N HIS A 294 18.10 -29.39 30.44
CA HIS A 294 18.66 -30.67 29.97
C HIS A 294 18.40 -30.95 28.47
N GLY A 295 19.27 -30.42 27.62
CA GLY A 295 19.48 -30.77 26.22
C GLY A 295 20.81 -30.16 25.77
N THR A 296 21.47 -30.70 24.75
CA THR A 296 22.63 -30.00 24.18
C THR A 296 22.12 -28.68 23.60
N LYS A 297 22.43 -27.55 24.26
CA LYS A 297 22.05 -26.18 23.88
C LYS A 297 22.19 -25.93 22.38
N GLU A 298 23.27 -26.45 21.81
CA GLU A 298 23.59 -26.43 20.38
C GLU A 298 22.54 -27.12 19.49
N SER A 299 21.91 -28.21 19.94
CA SER A 299 20.89 -28.91 19.16
C SER A 299 19.58 -28.14 19.06
N ARG A 300 19.21 -27.38 20.10
CA ARG A 300 18.02 -26.52 20.07
C ARG A 300 18.24 -25.30 19.17
N ILE A 301 19.40 -24.65 19.30
CA ILE A 301 19.79 -23.51 18.45
C ILE A 301 19.84 -23.93 16.99
N ARG A 302 20.45 -25.08 16.68
CA ARG A 302 20.54 -25.60 15.31
C ARG A 302 19.16 -25.81 14.68
N ALA A 303 18.24 -26.50 15.35
CA ALA A 303 16.90 -26.75 14.81
C ALA A 303 16.10 -25.46 14.56
N VAL A 304 16.23 -24.48 15.45
CA VAL A 304 15.60 -23.17 15.27
C VAL A 304 16.26 -22.39 14.12
N ALA A 305 17.59 -22.44 14.04
CA ALA A 305 18.35 -21.75 13.00
C ALA A 305 18.08 -22.30 11.59
N GLU A 306 17.98 -23.63 11.44
CA GLU A 306 17.54 -24.27 10.19
C GLU A 306 16.18 -23.74 9.75
N SER A 307 15.21 -23.71 10.66
CA SER A 307 13.86 -23.21 10.36
C SER A 307 13.85 -21.72 9.99
N ILE A 308 14.67 -20.88 10.63
CA ILE A 308 14.77 -19.45 10.29
C ILE A 308 15.49 -19.28 8.94
N ALA A 309 16.53 -20.06 8.65
CA ALA A 309 17.23 -20.00 7.37
C ALA A 309 16.29 -20.32 6.20
N GLU A 310 15.46 -21.35 6.33
CA GLU A 310 14.43 -21.69 5.35
C GLU A 310 13.40 -20.56 5.16
N GLU A 311 12.92 -19.95 6.25
CA GLU A 311 11.99 -18.83 6.20
C GLU A 311 12.59 -17.58 5.55
N VAL A 312 13.85 -17.25 5.85
CA VAL A 312 14.58 -16.11 5.28
C VAL A 312 14.83 -16.34 3.79
N CYS A 313 15.16 -17.57 3.38
CA CYS A 313 15.29 -17.94 1.97
C CYS A 313 13.94 -17.77 1.25
N PHE A 314 12.88 -18.38 1.77
CA PHE A 314 11.54 -18.35 1.16
C PHE A 314 10.97 -16.91 1.05
N LYS A 315 11.08 -16.10 2.11
CA LYS A 315 10.66 -14.69 2.07
C LYS A 315 11.52 -13.87 1.11
N GLY A 316 12.78 -14.22 0.95
CA GLY A 316 13.71 -13.62 -0.01
C GLY A 316 13.31 -13.88 -1.46
N GLU A 317 12.96 -15.13 -1.79
CA GLU A 317 12.52 -15.55 -3.13
C GLU A 317 11.24 -14.85 -3.58
N MET A 318 10.35 -14.49 -2.63
CA MET A 318 9.12 -13.75 -2.92
C MET A 318 9.35 -12.26 -3.22
N LYS A 319 10.56 -11.73 -3.00
CA LYS A 319 10.89 -10.34 -3.34
C LYS A 319 11.19 -10.25 -4.84
N GLY A 320 10.53 -9.33 -5.54
CA GLY A 320 10.75 -9.11 -6.98
C GLY A 320 12.08 -8.43 -7.34
N ASP A 321 12.85 -8.00 -6.35
CA ASP A 321 14.14 -7.32 -6.51
C ASP A 321 15.28 -8.35 -6.39
N MET A 322 16.00 -8.59 -7.49
CA MET A 322 17.03 -9.61 -7.59
C MET A 322 18.15 -9.40 -6.56
N GLN A 323 18.54 -8.16 -6.30
CA GLN A 323 19.58 -7.85 -5.32
C GLN A 323 19.13 -8.20 -3.89
N LYS A 324 17.90 -7.83 -3.52
CA LYS A 324 17.33 -8.18 -2.20
C LYS A 324 17.12 -9.69 -2.04
N LYS A 325 16.76 -10.39 -3.12
CA LYS A 325 16.69 -11.85 -3.13
C LYS A 325 18.06 -12.44 -2.80
N ARG A 326 19.11 -11.98 -3.50
CA ARG A 326 20.50 -12.41 -3.30
C ARG A 326 20.97 -12.18 -1.86
N GLU A 327 20.75 -10.99 -1.31
CA GLU A 327 21.10 -10.65 0.07
C GLU A 327 20.37 -11.52 1.11
N SER A 328 19.09 -11.83 0.87
CA SER A 328 18.31 -12.68 1.77
C SER A 328 18.83 -14.11 1.79
N ILE A 329 19.12 -14.69 0.62
CA ILE A 329 19.68 -16.05 0.50
C ILE A 329 21.10 -16.10 1.10
N ALA A 330 21.91 -15.06 0.89
CA ALA A 330 23.21 -14.92 1.55
C ALA A 330 23.08 -14.84 3.08
N GLY A 331 22.03 -14.18 3.58
CA GLY A 331 21.65 -14.20 4.99
C GLY A 331 21.37 -15.61 5.50
N ALA A 332 20.59 -16.41 4.77
CA ALA A 332 20.33 -17.81 5.12
C ALA A 332 21.63 -18.65 5.14
N ALA A 333 22.54 -18.44 4.19
CA ALA A 333 23.86 -19.08 4.19
C ALA A 333 24.65 -18.79 5.47
N ARG A 334 24.66 -17.53 5.92
CA ARG A 334 25.30 -17.14 7.18
C ARG A 334 24.66 -17.82 8.38
N ILE A 335 23.34 -17.97 8.40
CA ILE A 335 22.66 -18.68 9.49
C ILE A 335 23.14 -20.14 9.57
N TYR A 336 23.24 -20.84 8.44
CA TYR A 336 23.76 -22.20 8.39
C TYR A 336 25.22 -22.31 8.86
N LEU A 337 26.07 -21.33 8.51
CA LEU A 337 27.47 -21.31 8.97
C LEU A 337 27.57 -21.03 10.46
N ASP A 338 26.99 -19.91 10.90
CA ASP A 338 27.26 -19.34 12.22
C ASP A 338 26.52 -20.09 13.33
N TYR A 339 25.30 -20.60 13.06
CA TYR A 339 24.44 -21.20 14.08
C TYR A 339 24.19 -22.70 13.90
N CYS A 340 24.16 -23.21 12.66
CA CYS A 340 23.96 -24.64 12.43
C CYS A 340 25.29 -25.42 12.40
N GLY A 341 26.37 -24.78 11.97
CA GLY A 341 27.64 -25.44 11.65
C GLY A 341 27.55 -26.33 10.40
N ASP A 342 26.52 -26.14 9.57
CA ASP A 342 26.31 -26.90 8.35
C ASP A 342 26.89 -26.15 7.14
N VAL A 343 28.15 -26.44 6.86
CA VAL A 343 28.89 -25.86 5.73
C VAL A 343 28.29 -26.28 4.39
N ALA A 344 27.74 -27.49 4.27
CA ALA A 344 27.20 -27.98 3.01
C ALA A 344 25.94 -27.21 2.62
N SER A 345 25.00 -27.06 3.55
CA SER A 345 23.77 -26.27 3.34
C SER A 345 24.07 -24.79 3.12
N ALA A 346 25.07 -24.24 3.84
CA ALA A 346 25.50 -22.86 3.59
C ALA A 346 26.04 -22.65 2.17
N VAL A 347 26.88 -23.56 1.69
CA VAL A 347 27.42 -23.49 0.32
C VAL A 347 26.30 -23.69 -0.72
N ASP A 348 25.32 -24.55 -0.47
CA ASP A 348 24.13 -24.68 -1.32
C ASP A 348 23.34 -23.36 -1.42
N MET A 349 23.15 -22.65 -0.31
CA MET A 349 22.53 -21.32 -0.32
C MET A 349 23.37 -20.29 -1.10
N LEU A 350 24.70 -20.29 -0.93
CA LEU A 350 25.60 -19.38 -1.68
C LEU A 350 25.57 -19.67 -3.19
N ILE A 351 25.47 -20.94 -3.58
CA ILE A 351 25.27 -21.36 -4.97
C ILE A 351 23.92 -20.85 -5.49
N LYS A 352 22.84 -20.97 -4.72
CA LYS A 352 21.51 -20.42 -5.06
C LYS A 352 21.49 -18.88 -5.17
N ALA A 353 22.36 -18.21 -4.42
CA ALA A 353 22.56 -16.76 -4.48
C ALA A 353 23.58 -16.34 -5.57
N GLU A 354 24.12 -17.28 -6.34
CA GLU A 354 25.13 -17.01 -7.39
C GLU A 354 26.35 -16.25 -6.82
N MET A 355 26.71 -16.54 -5.56
CA MET A 355 27.87 -15.97 -4.85
C MET A 355 29.04 -16.97 -4.88
N TRP A 356 29.56 -17.23 -6.08
CA TRP A 356 30.52 -18.30 -6.34
C TRP A 356 31.84 -18.14 -5.57
N SER A 357 32.37 -16.92 -5.55
CA SER A 357 33.62 -16.57 -4.88
C SER A 357 33.54 -16.83 -3.38
N GLU A 358 32.42 -16.44 -2.76
CA GLU A 358 32.16 -16.66 -1.34
C GLU A 358 31.93 -18.15 -1.04
N GLY A 359 31.17 -18.86 -1.87
CA GLY A 359 30.99 -20.32 -1.75
C GLY A 359 32.34 -21.06 -1.80
N ARG A 360 33.23 -20.69 -2.72
CA ARG A 360 34.60 -21.24 -2.81
C ARG A 360 35.44 -20.88 -1.59
N ARG A 361 35.38 -19.63 -1.10
CA ARG A 361 36.12 -19.17 0.08
C ARG A 361 35.71 -19.96 1.33
N VAL A 362 34.40 -20.08 1.58
CA VAL A 362 33.83 -20.83 2.71
C VAL A 362 34.20 -22.30 2.64
N SER A 363 34.05 -22.92 1.45
CA SER A 363 34.43 -24.32 1.25
C SER A 363 35.90 -24.58 1.59
N ARG A 364 36.81 -23.69 1.16
CA ARG A 364 38.24 -23.77 1.48
C ARG A 364 38.55 -23.50 2.95
N LEU A 365 37.88 -22.52 3.56
CA LEU A 365 38.03 -22.22 5.00
C LEU A 365 37.76 -23.45 5.87
N HIS A 366 36.77 -24.25 5.49
CA HIS A 366 36.42 -25.49 6.19
C HIS A 366 37.09 -26.76 5.62
N SER A 367 38.10 -26.61 4.74
CA SER A 367 38.85 -27.73 4.15
C SER A 367 37.98 -28.77 3.41
N ARG A 368 36.89 -28.33 2.78
CA ARG A 368 35.94 -29.17 2.02
C ARG A 368 36.12 -28.99 0.52
N GLU A 369 37.04 -29.75 -0.07
CA GLU A 369 37.33 -29.70 -1.53
C GLU A 369 36.17 -30.23 -2.40
N ASP A 370 35.34 -31.12 -1.85
CA ASP A 370 34.12 -31.59 -2.52
C ASP A 370 33.14 -30.43 -2.79
N LEU A 371 32.98 -29.52 -1.83
CA LEU A 371 32.12 -28.34 -1.96
C LEU A 371 32.72 -27.29 -2.89
N VAL A 372 34.05 -27.17 -2.95
CA VAL A 372 34.73 -26.34 -3.96
C VAL A 372 34.36 -26.82 -5.35
N LYS A 373 34.44 -28.13 -5.61
CA LYS A 373 34.04 -28.70 -6.90
C LYS A 373 32.58 -28.42 -7.23
N MET A 374 31.67 -28.56 -6.26
CA MET A 374 30.26 -28.23 -6.45
C MET A 374 30.04 -26.77 -6.85
N CYS A 375 30.72 -25.81 -6.22
CA CYS A 375 30.65 -24.40 -6.59
C CYS A 375 31.11 -24.16 -8.03
N VAL A 376 32.21 -24.81 -8.42
CA VAL A 376 32.76 -24.70 -9.77
C VAL A 376 31.83 -25.30 -10.82
N ASP A 377 31.31 -26.50 -10.57
CA ASP A 377 30.40 -27.18 -11.48
C ASP A 377 29.08 -26.40 -11.62
N ALA A 378 28.58 -25.79 -10.54
CA ALA A 378 27.41 -24.92 -10.57
C ALA A 378 27.65 -23.65 -11.39
N ALA A 379 28.78 -22.96 -11.21
CA ALA A 379 29.13 -21.77 -11.99
C ALA A 379 29.31 -22.10 -13.49
N VAL A 380 29.91 -23.25 -13.81
CA VAL A 380 30.03 -23.72 -15.20
C VAL A 380 28.66 -23.99 -15.81
N SER A 381 27.78 -24.69 -15.09
CA SER A 381 26.41 -24.94 -15.56
C SER A 381 25.61 -23.65 -15.76
N TYR A 382 25.79 -22.69 -14.85
CA TYR A 382 25.17 -21.37 -14.96
C TYR A 382 25.67 -20.61 -16.19
N GLY A 383 26.99 -20.49 -16.36
CA GLY A 383 27.58 -19.83 -17.53
C GLY A 383 27.13 -20.44 -18.87
N GLN A 384 27.04 -21.77 -18.96
CA GLN A 384 26.52 -22.45 -20.16
C GLN A 384 25.05 -22.10 -20.45
N LYS A 385 24.22 -21.96 -19.41
CA LYS A 385 22.81 -21.54 -19.58
C LYS A 385 22.71 -20.09 -20.03
N CYS A 386 23.56 -19.20 -19.48
CA CYS A 386 23.60 -17.80 -19.88
C CYS A 386 23.90 -17.62 -21.37
N LEU A 387 24.76 -18.47 -21.97
CA LEU A 387 25.03 -18.42 -23.41
C LEU A 387 23.75 -18.56 -24.25
N GLY A 388 22.90 -19.56 -23.93
CA GLY A 388 21.62 -19.76 -24.63
C GLY A 388 20.61 -18.65 -24.32
N ASP A 389 20.52 -18.23 -23.06
CA ASP A 389 19.68 -17.09 -22.65
C ASP A 389 20.06 -15.81 -23.41
N PHE A 390 21.35 -15.61 -23.68
CA PHE A 390 21.81 -14.44 -24.41
C PHE A 390 21.36 -14.45 -25.87
N GLU A 391 21.46 -15.59 -26.55
CA GLU A 391 20.98 -15.75 -27.93
C GLU A 391 19.46 -15.54 -28.03
N ASP A 392 18.70 -16.10 -27.09
CA ASP A 392 17.25 -15.95 -27.02
C ASP A 392 16.86 -14.49 -26.79
N ARG A 393 17.51 -13.81 -25.84
CA ARG A 393 17.29 -12.38 -25.57
C ARG A 393 17.57 -11.50 -26.78
N ILE A 394 18.65 -11.76 -27.52
CA ILE A 394 18.96 -11.02 -28.77
C ILE A 394 17.81 -11.21 -29.78
N SER A 395 17.41 -12.45 -30.01
CA SER A 395 16.36 -12.83 -30.97
C SER A 395 15.00 -12.25 -30.60
N GLU A 396 14.63 -12.26 -29.32
CA GLU A 396 13.37 -11.70 -28.83
C GLU A 396 13.38 -10.18 -28.85
N PHE A 397 14.47 -9.56 -28.38
CA PHE A 397 14.61 -8.10 -28.37
C PHE A 397 14.54 -7.52 -29.78
N THR A 398 15.30 -8.08 -30.73
CA THR A 398 15.33 -7.60 -32.12
C THR A 398 13.94 -7.65 -32.77
N LYS A 399 13.24 -8.78 -32.68
CA LYS A 399 11.87 -8.95 -33.19
C LYS A 399 10.87 -8.01 -32.51
N ALA A 400 10.95 -7.89 -31.18
CA ALA A 400 10.07 -7.01 -30.42
C ALA A 400 10.32 -5.54 -30.75
N ASN A 401 11.57 -5.14 -30.99
CA ASN A 401 11.98 -3.78 -31.29
C ASN A 401 11.55 -3.37 -32.71
N GLU A 402 11.67 -4.27 -33.68
CA GLU A 402 11.12 -4.10 -35.04
C GLU A 402 9.59 -3.93 -34.99
N ARG A 403 8.90 -4.86 -34.30
CA ARG A 403 7.45 -4.82 -34.16
C ARG A 403 6.96 -3.58 -33.41
N TYR A 404 7.69 -3.16 -32.39
CA TYR A 404 7.42 -1.93 -31.65
C TYR A 404 7.49 -0.71 -32.57
N GLY A 405 8.49 -0.63 -33.45
CA GLY A 405 8.59 0.41 -34.47
C GLY A 405 7.36 0.46 -35.39
N GLU A 406 6.90 -0.69 -35.88
CA GLU A 406 5.68 -0.77 -36.71
C GLU A 406 4.42 -0.30 -35.96
N VAL A 407 4.26 -0.70 -34.70
CA VAL A 407 3.10 -0.31 -33.88
C VAL A 407 3.12 1.18 -33.54
N LEU A 408 4.31 1.78 -33.36
CA LEU A 408 4.43 3.23 -33.18
C LEU A 408 3.92 3.98 -34.41
N GLU A 409 4.28 3.54 -35.61
CA GLU A 409 3.80 4.18 -36.85
C GLU A 409 2.28 4.10 -36.97
N ILE A 410 1.69 2.91 -36.77
CA ILE A 410 0.22 2.72 -36.78
C ILE A 410 -0.47 3.66 -35.80
N ARG A 411 0.10 3.85 -34.60
CA ARG A 411 -0.46 4.73 -33.56
C ARG A 411 -0.29 6.21 -33.88
N LYS A 412 0.84 6.59 -34.47
CA LYS A 412 1.10 7.96 -34.91
C LYS A 412 0.14 8.32 -36.04
N ASP A 413 -0.12 7.41 -36.98
CA ASP A 413 -1.13 7.57 -38.03
C ASP A 413 -2.54 7.73 -37.44
N ALA A 414 -2.96 6.86 -36.52
CA ALA A 414 -4.28 6.97 -35.89
C ALA A 414 -4.50 8.32 -35.17
N LYS A 415 -3.50 8.79 -34.42
CA LYS A 415 -3.55 10.10 -33.75
C LYS A 415 -3.54 11.28 -34.74
N ARG A 416 -2.93 11.12 -35.92
CA ARG A 416 -3.00 12.12 -37.00
C ARG A 416 -4.41 12.20 -37.58
N GLU A 417 -5.06 11.08 -37.84
CA GLU A 417 -6.43 11.01 -38.38
C GLU A 417 -7.50 11.53 -37.40
N GLU A 418 -7.34 11.28 -36.10
CA GLU A 418 -8.19 11.85 -35.04
C GLU A 418 -8.05 13.37 -34.92
N GLY A 419 -6.89 13.94 -35.25
CA GLY A 419 -6.66 15.39 -35.24
C GLY A 419 -7.18 16.14 -36.47
N ASP A 420 -7.25 15.46 -37.63
CA ASP A 420 -7.69 16.05 -38.90
C ASP A 420 -9.22 16.05 -39.07
N THR A 421 -9.92 15.20 -38.30
CA THR A 421 -11.38 15.22 -38.18
C THR A 421 -11.82 16.27 -37.15
N GLY A 422 -11.77 17.54 -37.57
CA GLY A 422 -12.20 18.67 -36.76
C GLY A 422 -13.61 18.46 -36.16
N ALA A 423 -13.71 18.66 -34.85
CA ALA A 423 -14.91 19.00 -34.08
C ALA A 423 -16.26 18.68 -34.76
N PHE A 424 -16.64 17.41 -34.81
CA PHE A 424 -18.04 17.04 -34.90
C PHE A 424 -18.39 16.13 -33.73
N ASP A 425 -19.04 16.75 -32.74
CA ASP A 425 -19.64 16.12 -31.57
C ASP A 425 -20.67 15.08 -32.04
N ILE A 426 -20.29 13.80 -32.03
CA ILE A 426 -21.25 12.69 -32.08
C ILE A 426 -21.16 11.99 -30.75
N HIS A 427 -22.24 12.17 -30.00
CA HIS A 427 -22.53 11.50 -28.75
C HIS A 427 -22.02 10.06 -28.70
N GLN A 428 -21.22 9.84 -27.67
CA GLN A 428 -20.90 8.59 -27.00
C GLN A 428 -22.12 7.65 -26.99
N ASP A 429 -22.08 6.62 -27.84
CA ASP A 429 -22.76 5.37 -27.56
C ASP A 429 -21.91 4.19 -28.05
N ASP A 430 -21.91 3.19 -27.19
CA ASP A 430 -21.08 2.00 -27.16
C ASP A 430 -21.23 1.12 -28.41
N GLY A 431 -20.10 0.58 -28.90
CA GLY A 431 -20.09 -0.58 -29.80
C GLY A 431 -20.03 -0.33 -31.31
N GLY A 432 -18.80 -0.34 -31.85
CA GLY A 432 -18.54 -0.77 -33.23
C GLY A 432 -18.25 0.36 -34.22
N SER A 433 -16.96 0.62 -34.47
CA SER A 433 -16.50 1.52 -35.53
C SER A 433 -15.68 0.78 -36.60
N VAL A 434 -16.31 0.63 -37.78
CA VAL A 434 -15.81 0.86 -39.16
C VAL A 434 -14.49 0.18 -39.64
N PHE A 435 -13.91 -0.78 -38.91
CA PHE A 435 -12.62 -1.38 -39.30
C PHE A 435 -12.68 -2.54 -40.33
N SER A 436 -13.37 -2.41 -41.48
CA SER A 436 -13.41 -3.52 -42.46
C SER A 436 -13.40 -3.16 -43.94
N MET A 437 -13.24 -1.90 -44.35
CA MET A 437 -13.31 -1.55 -45.78
C MET A 437 -11.99 -1.19 -46.48
N ALA A 438 -10.91 -0.88 -45.77
CA ALA A 438 -9.67 -0.42 -46.42
C ALA A 438 -8.67 -1.54 -46.78
N SER A 439 -8.75 -2.71 -46.15
CA SER A 439 -7.71 -3.76 -46.27
C SER A 439 -7.91 -4.75 -47.43
N ASN A 440 -8.94 -4.59 -48.27
CA ASN A 440 -9.27 -5.54 -49.35
C ASN A 440 -9.10 -4.99 -50.78
N ALA A 441 -8.55 -3.78 -50.96
CA ALA A 441 -8.50 -3.12 -52.28
C ALA A 441 -7.23 -3.39 -53.11
N SER A 442 -6.28 -4.21 -52.65
CA SER A 442 -4.98 -4.40 -53.33
C SER A 442 -4.75 -5.77 -53.98
N ASN A 443 -5.77 -6.63 -54.12
CA ASN A 443 -5.61 -7.96 -54.75
C ASN A 443 -6.64 -8.31 -55.85
N THR A 444 -7.20 -7.31 -56.54
CA THR A 444 -8.08 -7.57 -57.70
C THR A 444 -7.35 -7.32 -59.03
N SER A 445 -6.54 -8.29 -59.45
CA SER A 445 -6.26 -8.47 -60.88
C SER A 445 -5.95 -9.94 -61.18
N LEU A 446 -6.72 -10.50 -62.11
CA LEU A 446 -6.56 -11.80 -62.78
C LEU A 446 -7.08 -13.04 -62.04
N GLN A 447 -8.37 -13.35 -62.23
CA GLN A 447 -8.84 -14.74 -62.18
C GLN A 447 -9.87 -15.01 -63.28
N SER A 448 -9.46 -15.87 -64.22
CA SER A 448 -10.33 -16.64 -65.11
C SER A 448 -10.40 -18.09 -64.62
N ASN A 449 -11.61 -18.66 -64.65
CA ASN A 449 -12.03 -20.06 -64.47
C ASN A 449 -10.93 -21.13 -64.32
N MET A 450 -11.05 -21.98 -63.29
CA MET A 450 -11.21 -23.44 -63.43
C MET A 450 -11.42 -24.13 -62.07
N SER A 451 -11.98 -25.34 -62.16
CA SER A 451 -12.63 -26.19 -61.16
C SER A 451 -11.74 -26.95 -60.15
N ALA A 452 -12.43 -27.45 -59.12
CA ALA A 452 -12.06 -28.36 -58.04
C ALA A 452 -10.93 -29.39 -58.32
N GLY A 453 -10.01 -29.49 -57.35
CA GLY A 453 -8.98 -30.54 -57.26
C GLY A 453 -8.14 -30.35 -55.99
N SER A 454 -7.65 -31.43 -55.41
CA SER A 454 -7.18 -31.56 -54.03
C SER A 454 -5.70 -31.20 -53.80
N VAL A 455 -5.35 -30.99 -52.52
CA VAL A 455 -4.02 -31.04 -51.84
C VAL A 455 -3.04 -29.87 -52.01
N GLY A 456 -2.63 -29.29 -50.86
CA GLY A 456 -1.23 -28.89 -50.64
C GLY A 456 -0.96 -27.39 -50.38
N SER A 457 -0.56 -27.10 -49.13
CA SER A 457 0.30 -25.99 -48.64
C SER A 457 0.06 -24.53 -49.12
N VAL A 458 -0.05 -23.59 -48.17
CA VAL A 458 1.12 -22.82 -47.69
C VAL A 458 0.80 -22.01 -46.42
N THR A 459 1.84 -21.93 -45.61
CA THR A 459 2.03 -21.25 -44.33
C THR A 459 1.68 -19.76 -44.35
N SER A 460 0.84 -19.32 -43.42
CA SER A 460 0.86 -17.93 -42.91
C SER A 460 1.53 -17.94 -41.55
N VAL A 461 2.78 -17.49 -41.50
CA VAL A 461 3.54 -17.28 -40.27
C VAL A 461 3.04 -15.98 -39.65
N SER A 462 2.16 -16.06 -38.64
CA SER A 462 1.96 -14.97 -37.69
C SER A 462 2.71 -15.34 -36.42
N SER A 463 3.84 -14.70 -36.19
CA SER A 463 4.59 -14.78 -34.93
C SER A 463 3.79 -14.06 -33.84
N VAL A 464 2.92 -14.81 -33.17
CA VAL A 464 2.31 -14.37 -31.92
C VAL A 464 3.43 -14.40 -30.87
N ILE A 465 3.99 -13.24 -30.53
CA ILE A 465 4.86 -13.09 -29.36
C ILE A 465 3.94 -13.31 -28.15
N SER A 466 3.90 -14.56 -27.70
CA SER A 466 3.26 -14.91 -26.45
C SER A 466 4.15 -14.32 -25.36
N ALA A 467 3.64 -13.37 -24.58
CA ALA A 467 4.25 -12.99 -23.31
C ALA A 467 4.22 -14.22 -22.39
N GLY A 468 5.23 -15.07 -22.55
CA GLY A 468 5.51 -16.21 -21.70
C GLY A 468 5.82 -15.69 -20.30
N ALA A 469 5.41 -16.47 -19.30
CA ALA A 469 5.69 -16.17 -17.91
C ALA A 469 7.16 -15.76 -17.73
N VAL A 470 7.35 -14.63 -17.03
CA VAL A 470 8.64 -14.13 -16.58
C VAL A 470 9.42 -15.29 -15.96
N SER A 471 10.47 -15.76 -16.62
CA SER A 471 11.37 -16.77 -16.08
C SER A 471 12.29 -16.11 -15.06
N THR A 472 11.75 -15.79 -13.89
CA THR A 472 12.54 -15.54 -12.69
C THR A 472 12.85 -16.90 -12.08
N PHE A 473 13.96 -17.50 -12.49
CA PHE A 473 14.29 -18.85 -12.06
C PHE A 473 14.84 -18.85 -10.61
N SER A 474 14.25 -19.71 -9.80
CA SER A 474 14.80 -20.25 -8.56
C SER A 474 15.26 -21.67 -8.85
N ILE A 475 16.51 -22.00 -8.50
CA ILE A 475 17.03 -23.37 -8.52
C ILE A 475 16.24 -24.20 -7.50
N THR A 476 15.26 -24.99 -7.97
CA THR A 476 14.84 -26.20 -7.28
C THR A 476 15.27 -27.37 -8.16
N SER A 477 16.35 -28.01 -7.73
CA SER A 477 16.94 -29.18 -8.35
C SER A 477 15.97 -30.36 -8.35
N ASP A 478 15.61 -30.84 -9.54
CA ASP A 478 15.17 -32.21 -9.75
C ASP A 478 16.36 -33.15 -9.45
N VAL A 479 16.36 -33.76 -8.26
CA VAL A 479 17.15 -34.97 -7.99
C VAL A 479 16.23 -35.99 -7.34
N ASP A 480 15.58 -36.76 -8.19
CA ASP A 480 14.81 -37.95 -7.83
C ASP A 480 15.79 -39.11 -7.51
N VAL A 481 16.27 -39.23 -6.26
CA VAL A 481 16.88 -40.48 -5.75
C VAL A 481 16.56 -40.70 -4.25
N ASN A 482 15.50 -41.47 -4.01
CA ASN A 482 15.32 -42.47 -2.94
C ASN A 482 15.43 -42.13 -1.43
N LYS A 483 14.31 -42.47 -0.75
CA LYS A 483 14.08 -42.87 0.67
C LYS A 483 13.93 -41.71 1.69
N HIS A 484 12.88 -41.66 2.53
CA HIS A 484 12.35 -42.75 3.37
C HIS A 484 10.82 -42.71 3.57
N LYS A 485 10.24 -43.90 3.65
CA LYS A 485 8.86 -44.19 4.06
C LYS A 485 8.66 -43.87 5.54
N SER A 486 7.69 -43.04 5.88
CA SER A 486 7.05 -43.03 7.20
C SER A 486 5.64 -43.61 7.08
N LYS A 487 5.46 -44.80 7.67
CA LYS A 487 4.18 -45.45 7.89
C LYS A 487 3.55 -44.84 9.14
N PHE A 488 2.55 -43.96 9.02
CA PHE A 488 1.56 -43.80 10.08
C PHE A 488 0.26 -43.19 9.52
N ASN A 489 -0.87 -43.68 10.03
CA ASN A 489 -2.26 -43.30 9.73
C ASN A 489 -2.89 -43.85 8.44
N LYS A 490 -3.05 -45.18 8.44
CA LYS A 490 -4.28 -45.82 7.92
C LYS A 490 -5.39 -45.67 8.96
N LEU A 491 -6.42 -44.89 8.67
CA LEU A 491 -7.78 -45.11 9.19
C LEU A 491 -8.79 -44.60 8.16
N GLY A 492 -9.72 -45.50 7.82
CA GLY A 492 -10.58 -45.42 6.64
C GLY A 492 -11.63 -44.31 6.66
N GLY A 493 -12.00 -43.87 5.46
CA GLY A 493 -13.16 -43.01 5.22
C GLY A 493 -13.57 -43.04 3.74
N LYS A 494 -14.81 -43.45 3.50
CA LYS A 494 -15.47 -43.73 2.21
C LYS A 494 -15.12 -42.76 1.05
N LYS A 495 -14.74 -43.31 -0.11
CA LYS A 495 -14.62 -42.58 -1.39
C LYS A 495 -15.97 -41.96 -1.81
N LYS A 496 -16.17 -40.66 -1.57
CA LYS A 496 -17.16 -39.84 -2.29
C LYS A 496 -16.57 -39.44 -3.65
N LYS A 497 -17.21 -39.89 -4.75
CA LYS A 497 -16.93 -39.44 -6.12
C LYS A 497 -17.09 -37.90 -6.18
N LYS A 498 -15.98 -37.16 -6.40
CA LYS A 498 -16.04 -35.74 -6.77
C LYS A 498 -16.37 -35.65 -8.27
N ARG A 499 -17.45 -34.94 -8.57
CA ARG A 499 -17.88 -34.56 -9.93
C ARG A 499 -16.75 -33.78 -10.64
N PRO A 500 -16.52 -33.99 -11.95
CA PRO A 500 -15.57 -33.17 -12.70
C PRO A 500 -16.07 -31.73 -12.75
N LYS A 501 -15.27 -30.79 -12.22
CA LYS A 501 -15.47 -29.37 -12.50
C LYS A 501 -15.26 -29.16 -14.00
N LYS A 502 -16.30 -28.66 -14.70
CA LYS A 502 -16.18 -28.17 -16.08
C LYS A 502 -15.07 -27.11 -16.12
N LYS A 503 -13.96 -27.41 -16.79
CA LYS A 503 -13.05 -26.38 -17.29
C LYS A 503 -13.80 -25.65 -18.40
N GLY A 504 -14.23 -24.42 -18.15
CA GLY A 504 -14.62 -23.52 -19.24
C GLY A 504 -13.38 -23.24 -20.11
N PRO A 505 -13.53 -22.99 -21.41
CA PRO A 505 -12.41 -22.60 -22.24
C PRO A 505 -11.96 -21.20 -21.80
N ALA A 506 -10.72 -21.07 -21.33
CA ALA A 506 -10.08 -19.77 -21.22
C ALA A 506 -9.87 -19.25 -22.64
N ALA A 507 -10.80 -18.43 -23.12
CA ALA A 507 -10.59 -17.64 -24.32
C ALA A 507 -9.43 -16.69 -24.03
N LYS A 508 -8.22 -17.07 -24.47
CA LYS A 508 -7.10 -16.13 -24.61
C LYS A 508 -7.62 -14.99 -25.50
N ARG A 509 -7.86 -13.81 -24.91
CA ARG A 509 -8.15 -12.60 -25.69
C ARG A 509 -6.96 -12.43 -26.63
N ARG A 510 -7.18 -12.62 -27.94
CA ARG A 510 -6.16 -12.34 -28.95
C ARG A 510 -5.92 -10.84 -28.91
N ILE A 511 -4.72 -10.43 -28.51
CA ILE A 511 -4.32 -9.02 -28.54
C ILE A 511 -4.49 -8.54 -29.98
N GLN A 512 -5.21 -7.43 -30.15
CA GLN A 512 -5.47 -6.88 -31.48
C GLN A 512 -4.20 -6.19 -32.00
N PRO A 513 -3.78 -6.48 -33.24
CA PRO A 513 -2.65 -5.79 -33.87
C PRO A 513 -2.85 -4.27 -33.88
N GLY A 514 -1.85 -3.50 -33.42
CA GLY A 514 -1.85 -2.04 -33.27
C GLY A 514 -2.42 -1.52 -31.93
N SER A 515 -3.02 -2.37 -31.09
CA SER A 515 -3.73 -1.95 -29.85
C SER A 515 -2.80 -1.48 -28.73
N GLU A 516 -3.30 -0.62 -27.83
CA GLU A 516 -2.54 -0.11 -26.67
C GLU A 516 -1.98 -1.24 -25.79
N GLU A 517 -2.71 -2.34 -25.71
CA GLU A 517 -2.30 -3.57 -25.02
C GLU A 517 -1.09 -4.23 -25.69
N GLU A 518 -1.01 -4.26 -27.03
CA GLU A 518 0.17 -4.75 -27.76
C GLU A 518 1.40 -3.88 -27.48
N LEU A 519 1.24 -2.56 -27.51
CA LEU A 519 2.34 -1.63 -27.22
C LEU A 519 2.87 -1.82 -25.81
N LYS A 520 1.99 -1.91 -24.81
CA LYS A 520 2.38 -2.19 -23.42
C LYS A 520 3.09 -3.55 -23.30
N SER A 521 2.60 -4.58 -24.00
CA SER A 521 3.23 -5.90 -24.02
C SER A 521 4.64 -5.84 -24.63
N LEU A 522 4.82 -5.14 -25.74
CA LEU A 522 6.12 -5.01 -26.42
C LEU A 522 7.12 -4.23 -25.55
N VAL A 523 6.70 -3.14 -24.92
CA VAL A 523 7.55 -2.38 -23.99
C VAL A 523 8.02 -3.26 -22.84
N MET A 524 7.14 -4.09 -22.28
CA MET A 524 7.52 -5.04 -21.22
C MET A 524 8.52 -6.08 -21.74
N THR A 525 8.33 -6.64 -22.93
CA THR A 525 9.27 -7.59 -23.55
C THR A 525 10.64 -6.95 -23.82
N LEU A 526 10.69 -5.69 -24.26
CA LEU A 526 11.94 -4.97 -24.47
C LEU A 526 12.67 -4.74 -23.15
N LYS A 527 11.96 -4.27 -22.13
CA LYS A 527 12.50 -4.06 -20.78
C LYS A 527 13.02 -5.36 -20.15
N SER A 528 12.31 -6.49 -20.33
CA SER A 528 12.73 -7.76 -19.74
C SER A 528 13.94 -8.40 -20.44
N ASN A 529 14.10 -8.14 -21.74
CA ASN A 529 15.20 -8.68 -22.53
C ASN A 529 16.47 -7.83 -22.43
N CYS A 530 16.37 -6.53 -22.13
CA CYS A 530 17.50 -5.74 -21.67
C CYS A 530 17.93 -6.18 -20.27
N ILE A 531 19.21 -6.52 -20.13
CA ILE A 531 19.82 -6.93 -18.86
C ILE A 531 19.79 -5.77 -17.86
N ASP A 532 19.23 -6.02 -16.67
CA ASP A 532 19.22 -5.06 -15.56
C ASP A 532 20.58 -5.00 -14.85
N GLU A 533 20.76 -4.01 -13.97
CA GLU A 533 22.04 -3.81 -13.27
C GLU A 533 22.43 -5.01 -12.40
N ALA A 534 21.45 -5.64 -11.75
CA ALA A 534 21.69 -6.77 -10.86
C ALA A 534 22.15 -8.02 -11.62
N TYR A 535 21.53 -8.34 -12.76
CA TYR A 535 21.94 -9.48 -13.57
C TYR A 535 23.30 -9.25 -14.24
N TYR A 536 23.60 -8.00 -14.63
CA TYR A 536 24.92 -7.62 -15.10
C TYR A 536 26.02 -7.92 -14.07
N ASP A 537 25.83 -7.52 -12.80
CA ASP A 537 26.82 -7.75 -11.73
C ASP A 537 27.06 -9.27 -11.55
N ILE A 538 26.00 -10.08 -11.60
CA ILE A 538 26.10 -11.54 -11.49
C ILE A 538 26.88 -12.15 -12.66
N ILE A 539 26.67 -11.69 -13.89
CA ILE A 539 27.41 -12.17 -15.06
C ILE A 539 28.88 -11.81 -14.93
N ALA A 540 29.20 -10.56 -14.55
CA ALA A 540 30.57 -10.10 -14.37
C ALA A 540 31.29 -10.94 -13.29
N GLU A 541 30.67 -11.12 -12.12
CA GLU A 541 31.21 -11.97 -11.05
C GLU A 541 31.38 -13.44 -11.50
N THR A 542 30.48 -13.95 -12.33
CA THR A 542 30.58 -15.32 -12.89
C THR A 542 31.77 -15.44 -13.84
N ILE A 543 31.97 -14.47 -14.73
CA ILE A 543 33.12 -14.44 -15.65
C ILE A 543 34.43 -14.41 -14.87
N GLU A 544 34.53 -13.51 -13.89
CA GLU A 544 35.71 -13.41 -13.01
C GLU A 544 35.98 -14.72 -12.29
N PHE A 545 34.94 -15.33 -11.70
CA PHE A 545 35.07 -16.59 -10.99
C PHE A 545 35.54 -17.74 -11.90
N LEU A 546 34.96 -17.87 -13.10
CA LEU A 546 35.36 -18.90 -14.06
C LEU A 546 36.82 -18.74 -14.49
N ALA A 547 37.27 -17.49 -14.72
CA ALA A 547 38.67 -17.19 -15.01
C ALA A 547 39.60 -17.59 -13.85
N GLN A 548 39.24 -17.23 -12.60
CA GLN A 548 40.01 -17.57 -11.39
C GLN A 548 40.10 -19.08 -11.09
N VAL A 549 39.20 -19.89 -11.63
CA VAL A 549 39.19 -21.35 -11.48
C VAL A 549 39.91 -22.05 -12.66
N GLY A 550 40.39 -21.29 -13.64
CA GLY A 550 41.08 -21.82 -14.82
C GLY A 550 40.14 -22.35 -15.90
N ARG A 551 38.86 -21.96 -15.88
CA ARG A 551 37.88 -22.20 -16.96
C ARG A 551 37.84 -21.03 -17.95
N VAL A 552 39.02 -20.57 -18.35
CA VAL A 552 39.20 -19.34 -19.16
C VAL A 552 38.44 -19.43 -20.48
N SER A 553 38.43 -20.59 -21.14
CA SER A 553 37.70 -20.76 -22.42
C SER A 553 36.20 -20.46 -22.32
N LEU A 554 35.55 -20.91 -21.23
CA LEU A 554 34.13 -20.62 -21.00
C LEU A 554 33.93 -19.18 -20.56
N ALA A 555 34.85 -18.63 -19.76
CA ALA A 555 34.80 -17.23 -19.35
C ALA A 555 34.90 -16.28 -20.54
N SER A 556 35.83 -16.55 -21.49
CA SER A 556 35.96 -15.81 -22.76
C SER A 556 34.69 -15.92 -23.60
N GLN A 557 34.15 -17.15 -23.78
CA GLN A 557 32.90 -17.33 -24.52
C GLN A 557 31.74 -16.53 -23.91
N LEU A 558 31.61 -16.54 -22.58
CA LEU A 558 30.56 -15.80 -21.88
C LEU A 558 30.73 -14.28 -22.02
N PHE A 559 31.96 -13.79 -21.92
CA PHE A 559 32.31 -12.39 -22.15
C PHE A 559 31.99 -11.94 -23.59
N ASP A 560 32.40 -12.74 -24.58
CA ASP A 560 32.17 -12.45 -26.00
C ASP A 560 30.67 -12.48 -26.32
N SER A 561 29.93 -13.48 -25.85
CA SER A 561 28.48 -13.56 -26.05
C SER A 561 27.72 -12.41 -25.38
N TYR A 562 28.13 -11.97 -24.20
CA TYR A 562 27.55 -10.77 -23.58
C TYR A 562 27.80 -9.52 -24.42
N ASN A 563 29.04 -9.32 -24.90
CA ASN A 563 29.37 -8.19 -25.75
C ASN A 563 28.64 -8.23 -27.08
N GLN A 564 28.47 -9.42 -27.67
CA GLN A 564 27.67 -9.62 -28.86
C GLN A 564 26.21 -9.23 -28.62
N MET A 565 25.62 -9.60 -27.48
CA MET A 565 24.28 -9.17 -27.13
C MET A 565 24.19 -7.65 -27.04
N ARG A 566 25.09 -7.02 -26.28
CA ARG A 566 25.11 -5.57 -26.10
C ARG A 566 25.17 -4.84 -27.44
N VAL A 567 26.06 -5.27 -28.33
CA VAL A 567 26.20 -4.70 -29.67
C VAL A 567 24.93 -4.94 -30.49
N ALA A 568 24.38 -6.15 -30.51
CA ALA A 568 23.18 -6.47 -31.29
C ALA A 568 21.94 -5.69 -30.82
N ILE A 569 21.75 -5.53 -29.51
CA ILE A 569 20.67 -4.72 -28.92
C ILE A 569 20.83 -3.24 -29.31
N ASN A 570 22.04 -2.69 -29.15
CA ASN A 570 22.33 -1.31 -29.51
C ASN A 570 22.15 -1.06 -31.02
N ASP A 571 22.65 -1.96 -31.87
CA ASP A 571 22.49 -1.86 -33.32
C ASP A 571 21.01 -1.93 -33.72
N SER A 572 20.23 -2.83 -33.13
CA SER A 572 18.78 -2.91 -33.35
C SER A 572 18.08 -1.59 -32.99
N GLN A 573 18.44 -0.98 -31.87
CA GLN A 573 17.90 0.32 -31.47
C GLN A 573 18.32 1.45 -32.40
N GLN A 574 19.60 1.53 -32.76
CA GLN A 574 20.09 2.55 -33.69
C GLN A 574 19.44 2.41 -35.07
N ASN A 575 19.19 1.18 -35.53
CA ASN A 575 18.46 0.91 -36.76
C ASN A 575 17.02 1.40 -36.69
N ARG A 576 16.30 1.16 -35.58
CA ARG A 576 14.95 1.71 -35.38
C ARG A 576 14.95 3.24 -35.32
N LEU A 577 15.86 3.83 -34.55
CA LEU A 577 15.96 5.29 -34.39
C LEU A 577 16.32 6.00 -35.70
N SER A 578 17.21 5.42 -36.50
CA SER A 578 17.58 5.96 -37.82
C SER A 578 16.41 5.86 -38.81
N LYS A 579 15.66 4.74 -38.80
CA LYS A 579 14.43 4.59 -39.58
C LYS A 579 13.37 5.64 -39.20
N ALA A 580 13.10 5.81 -37.90
CA ALA A 580 12.16 6.81 -37.40
C ALA A 580 12.59 8.25 -37.74
N LYS A 581 13.90 8.54 -37.72
CA LYS A 581 14.44 9.85 -38.17
C LYS A 581 14.24 10.06 -39.68
N ALA A 582 14.49 9.04 -40.49
CA ALA A 582 14.29 9.12 -41.94
C ALA A 582 12.81 9.34 -42.29
N GLU A 583 11.90 8.60 -41.64
CA GLU A 583 10.45 8.76 -41.79
C GLU A 583 9.99 10.16 -41.36
N LYS A 584 10.54 10.70 -40.26
CA LYS A 584 10.28 12.07 -39.83
C LYS A 584 10.74 13.10 -40.86
N GLU A 585 11.91 12.95 -41.44
CA GLU A 585 12.43 13.86 -42.48
C GLU A 585 11.62 13.77 -43.77
N ASP A 586 11.17 12.58 -44.17
CA ASP A 586 10.32 12.43 -45.36
C ASP A 586 8.90 12.96 -45.14
N ALA A 587 8.33 12.79 -43.94
CA ALA A 587 7.06 13.43 -43.55
C ALA A 587 7.17 14.96 -43.58
N LYS A 588 8.26 15.54 -43.07
CA LYS A 588 8.52 16.99 -43.16
C LYS A 588 8.61 17.47 -44.61
N LYS A 589 9.36 16.76 -45.47
CA LYS A 589 9.45 17.09 -46.90
C LYS A 589 8.10 17.02 -47.60
N LYS A 590 7.23 16.07 -47.21
CA LYS A 590 5.87 15.95 -47.74
C LYS A 590 4.98 17.11 -47.28
N ALA A 591 4.99 17.44 -45.99
CA ALA A 591 4.27 18.59 -45.45
C ALA A 591 4.70 19.92 -46.11
N LEU A 592 6.01 20.10 -46.36
CA LEU A 592 6.56 21.25 -47.10
C LEU A 592 6.00 21.37 -48.52
N LYS A 593 5.81 20.25 -49.20
CA LYS A 593 5.23 20.22 -50.56
C LYS A 593 3.73 20.50 -50.56
N GLU A 594 3.03 20.09 -49.50
CA GLU A 594 1.58 20.22 -49.36
C GLU A 594 1.15 21.56 -48.72
N GLY A 595 2.10 22.37 -48.23
CA GLY A 595 1.84 23.70 -47.66
C GLY A 595 1.28 23.69 -46.24
N HIS A 596 1.40 22.56 -45.52
CA HIS A 596 0.96 22.42 -44.13
C HIS A 596 2.05 22.83 -43.12
N ASP A 597 1.63 23.38 -41.97
CA ASP A 597 2.51 23.81 -40.90
C ASP A 597 3.25 22.63 -40.24
N HIS A 598 4.58 22.70 -40.15
CA HIS A 598 5.45 21.55 -39.79
C HIS A 598 5.45 21.22 -38.30
N ASP A 599 5.04 22.15 -37.45
CA ASP A 599 5.08 21.94 -36.00
C ASP A 599 3.94 21.05 -35.50
N ASN A 600 2.84 20.93 -36.28
CA ASN A 600 1.67 20.13 -35.88
C ASN A 600 1.71 18.66 -36.37
N THR A 601 2.82 18.21 -36.98
CA THR A 601 2.93 16.87 -37.58
C THR A 601 3.62 15.83 -36.68
N PHE A 602 4.22 16.26 -35.56
CA PHE A 602 4.98 15.37 -34.69
C PHE A 602 4.14 14.85 -33.51
N VAL A 603 3.54 13.69 -33.69
CA VAL A 603 2.89 12.95 -32.61
C VAL A 603 3.94 12.13 -31.86
N LYS A 604 4.18 12.47 -30.59
CA LYS A 604 4.99 11.67 -29.67
C LYS A 604 4.10 10.75 -28.84
N ILE A 605 4.52 9.52 -28.63
CA ILE A 605 3.89 8.56 -27.72
C ILE A 605 4.70 8.53 -26.42
N ASP A 606 4.02 8.57 -25.28
CA ASP A 606 4.64 8.79 -23.96
C ASP A 606 5.73 7.76 -23.59
N CYS A 607 5.67 6.54 -24.15
CA CYS A 607 6.64 5.48 -23.87
C CYS A 607 7.90 5.49 -24.76
N GLU A 608 8.00 6.38 -25.75
CA GLU A 608 9.14 6.43 -26.69
C GLU A 608 10.45 6.72 -25.96
N ASP A 609 10.48 7.70 -25.04
CA ASP A 609 11.71 8.09 -24.32
C ASP A 609 12.26 6.95 -23.46
N GLU A 610 11.38 6.20 -22.79
CA GLU A 610 11.79 5.08 -21.94
C GLU A 610 12.37 3.91 -22.75
N VAL A 611 11.82 3.64 -23.93
CA VAL A 611 12.29 2.54 -24.81
C VAL A 611 13.56 2.94 -25.54
N ASP A 612 13.68 4.20 -25.94
CA ASP A 612 14.87 4.75 -26.62
C ASP A 612 16.08 4.81 -25.68
N ALA A 613 15.86 4.92 -24.36
CA ALA A 613 16.91 4.93 -23.34
C ALA A 613 17.42 3.53 -22.93
N LEU A 614 16.73 2.45 -23.34
CA LEU A 614 17.16 1.09 -23.00
C LEU A 614 18.57 0.84 -23.55
N CYS A 615 19.49 0.35 -22.74
CA CYS A 615 20.81 -0.06 -23.20
C CYS A 615 21.42 -1.04 -22.20
N CYS A 616 22.31 -1.92 -22.68
CA CYS A 616 23.08 -2.80 -21.80
C CYS A 616 24.39 -2.12 -21.40
N LYS A 617 24.76 -2.23 -20.12
CA LYS A 617 26.00 -1.66 -19.57
C LYS A 617 27.24 -2.29 -20.21
N MET A 618 28.34 -1.55 -20.21
CA MET A 618 29.66 -2.09 -20.56
C MET A 618 30.20 -2.95 -19.42
N MET A 619 30.95 -4.00 -19.73
CA MET A 619 31.65 -4.81 -18.74
C MET A 619 32.67 -3.95 -17.97
N PRO A 620 33.04 -4.32 -16.72
CA PRO A 620 34.01 -3.54 -15.96
C PRO A 620 35.34 -3.44 -16.72
N ASP A 621 35.99 -2.27 -16.70
CA ASP A 621 37.26 -2.01 -17.41
C ASP A 621 38.33 -3.06 -17.11
N ALA A 622 38.34 -3.60 -15.88
CA ALA A 622 39.25 -4.66 -15.47
C ALA A 622 39.03 -5.96 -16.26
N LEU A 623 37.78 -6.35 -16.53
CA LEU A 623 37.46 -7.50 -17.37
C LEU A 623 37.80 -7.23 -18.83
N GLU A 624 37.48 -6.03 -19.35
CA GLU A 624 37.84 -5.68 -20.73
C GLU A 624 39.35 -5.73 -20.96
N GLN A 625 40.13 -5.17 -20.03
CA GLN A 625 41.59 -5.26 -20.06
C GLN A 625 42.07 -6.70 -19.93
N ALA A 626 41.53 -7.48 -18.97
CA ALA A 626 41.96 -8.85 -18.75
C ALA A 626 41.76 -9.74 -19.98
N PHE A 627 40.59 -9.65 -20.63
CA PHE A 627 40.29 -10.42 -21.84
C PHE A 627 40.94 -9.85 -23.10
N SER A 628 41.46 -8.61 -23.08
CA SER A 628 42.28 -8.11 -24.19
C SER A 628 43.66 -8.80 -24.32
N PHE A 629 44.12 -9.49 -23.27
CA PHE A 629 45.37 -10.24 -23.27
C PHE A 629 45.25 -11.69 -23.76
N PHE A 630 44.02 -12.20 -23.89
CA PHE A 630 43.71 -13.55 -24.33
C PHE A 630 43.13 -13.52 -25.74
#